data_AF-A0A1E7WRK3-F1
#
_entry.id   AF-A0A1E7WRK3-F1
#
_cell.length_a   1.000
_cell.length_b   1.000
_cell.length_c   1.000
_cell.angle_alpha   90.00
_cell.angle_beta   90.00
_cell.angle_gamma   90.00
#
_symmetry.space_group_name_H-M   'P 1'
#
loop_
_entity.id
_entity.type
_entity.pdbx_description
1 polymer ?
#
loop_
_entity_poly.entity_id
_entity_poly.type
_entity_poly.pdbx_seq_one_letter_code
_entity_poly.pdbx_strand_id
1 'polypeptide(L)'
;MAAQLATAYSSRFIGVGVIAAGPYYCAGTYPALTPLQNATATCMSPVNAAVGPLPAVSLSNARYFAHRDWIDDVEYLARQRVYVFSGTNDQTVKPLVAATVPTYYSLAQTPPANIVYRHDVNAGHSIIVNNPQAVPCSTTHSPYINNCGFEQSQELLAHIYPGSTAPATNRQGKIVSFDQAEFVKGRRSSMDQTAYAYIPADCEQGGCKVHVALHGCQQGAAVIGDRFYNGTGYNQYADTNRTIVLYPQAVPSNGIPFNPKGCWDFWGYSDDNPAQRTFYTRNAPQMAAIVAMLDRLGQPLAAARP
;
A
#
# COMPACT_ATOMS: atom_id res chain seq x y z
N MET A 1 -0.66 -0.57 5.13
CA MET A 1 -1.90 -0.28 4.39
C MET A 1 -2.16 -1.21 3.21
N ALA A 2 -1.28 -1.35 2.21
CA ALA A 2 -1.54 -2.24 1.06
C ALA A 2 -1.90 -3.70 1.48
N ALA A 3 -1.11 -4.31 2.37
CA ALA A 3 -1.42 -5.63 2.94
C ALA A 3 -2.71 -5.66 3.78
N GLN A 4 -3.08 -4.53 4.41
CA GLN A 4 -4.36 -4.40 5.13
C GLN A 4 -5.54 -4.40 4.17
N LEU A 5 -5.51 -3.60 3.10
CA LEU A 5 -6.55 -3.61 2.07
C LEU A 5 -6.67 -4.98 1.39
N ALA A 6 -5.54 -5.55 0.97
CA ALA A 6 -5.52 -6.84 0.28
C ALA A 6 -6.03 -8.00 1.15
N THR A 7 -5.90 -7.91 2.47
CA THR A 7 -6.47 -8.91 3.39
C THR A 7 -7.91 -8.58 3.78
N ALA A 8 -8.17 -7.36 4.21
CA ALA A 8 -9.47 -6.96 4.75
C ALA A 8 -10.58 -7.00 3.68
N TYR A 9 -10.20 -6.72 2.43
CA TYR A 9 -11.06 -6.70 1.26
C TYR A 9 -10.54 -7.71 0.20
N SER A 10 -10.07 -8.87 0.63
CA SER A 10 -9.46 -9.91 -0.23
C SER A 10 -10.37 -10.39 -1.37
N SER A 11 -11.70 -10.28 -1.21
CA SER A 11 -12.69 -10.55 -2.26
C SER A 11 -12.60 -9.56 -3.44
N ARG A 12 -12.07 -8.35 -3.21
CA ARG A 12 -12.01 -7.23 -4.18
C ARG A 12 -10.64 -7.05 -4.82
N PHE A 13 -9.56 -7.38 -4.12
CA PHE A 13 -8.19 -7.22 -4.62
C PHE A 13 -7.68 -8.54 -5.22
N ILE A 14 -7.19 -8.48 -6.47
CA ILE A 14 -6.62 -9.64 -7.18
C ILE A 14 -5.13 -9.85 -6.89
N GLY A 15 -4.49 -8.88 -6.22
CA GLY A 15 -3.06 -8.90 -5.96
C GLY A 15 -2.62 -7.67 -5.19
N VAL A 16 -1.36 -7.68 -4.74
CA VAL A 16 -0.81 -6.69 -3.83
C VAL A 16 0.70 -6.57 -3.99
N GLY A 17 1.19 -5.33 -3.95
CA GLY A 17 2.60 -5.01 -3.78
C GLY A 17 2.88 -4.54 -2.36
N VAL A 18 3.89 -5.13 -1.72
CA VAL A 18 4.34 -4.76 -0.37
C VAL A 18 5.81 -4.39 -0.44
N ILE A 19 6.10 -3.09 -0.44
CA ILE A 19 7.44 -2.52 -0.56
C ILE A 19 7.89 -2.05 0.82
N ALA A 20 8.98 -2.63 1.33
CA ALA A 20 9.60 -2.28 2.61
C ALA A 20 8.60 -2.20 3.79
N ALA A 21 7.73 -3.21 3.91
CA ALA A 21 6.67 -3.25 4.92
C ALA A 21 6.41 -4.69 5.41
N GLY A 22 5.64 -4.81 6.49
CA GLY A 22 5.32 -6.09 7.14
C GLY A 22 3.97 -6.70 6.76
N PRO A 23 3.65 -7.87 7.34
CA PRO A 23 2.43 -8.61 7.06
C PRO A 23 1.21 -7.93 7.69
N TYR A 24 0.02 -8.38 7.29
CA TYR A 24 -1.24 -7.97 7.88
C TYR A 24 -1.23 -8.15 9.41
N TYR A 25 -1.84 -7.20 10.12
CA TYR A 25 -1.99 -7.19 11.58
C TYR A 25 -0.69 -7.31 12.40
N CYS A 26 0.49 -7.02 11.83
CA CYS A 26 1.76 -7.12 12.55
C CYS A 26 1.74 -6.38 13.90
N ALA A 27 1.20 -5.15 13.93
CA ALA A 27 1.14 -4.31 15.13
C ALA A 27 0.26 -4.90 16.27
N GLY A 28 -0.54 -5.93 15.98
CA GLY A 28 -1.37 -6.63 16.97
C GLY A 28 -0.81 -7.99 17.42
N THR A 29 0.37 -8.40 16.94
CA THR A 29 0.88 -9.77 17.17
C THR A 29 1.49 -10.01 18.55
N TYR A 30 1.90 -8.95 19.26
CA TYR A 30 2.40 -9.05 20.64
C TYR A 30 1.47 -8.30 21.59
N PRO A 31 0.59 -9.00 22.32
CA PRO A 31 -0.47 -8.37 23.12
C PRO A 31 0.05 -7.62 24.36
N ALA A 32 1.27 -7.91 24.80
CA ALA A 32 1.92 -7.20 25.90
C ALA A 32 2.37 -5.77 25.55
N LEU A 33 2.42 -5.44 24.26
CA LEU A 33 2.83 -4.13 23.75
C LEU A 33 1.63 -3.40 23.16
N THR A 34 1.65 -2.07 23.26
CA THR A 34 0.69 -1.25 22.51
C THR A 34 0.92 -1.41 21.00
N PRO A 35 -0.10 -1.23 20.16
CA PRO A 35 0.07 -1.30 18.71
C PRO A 35 1.13 -0.35 18.17
N LEU A 36 1.26 0.85 18.74
CA LEU A 36 2.30 1.80 18.35
C LEU A 36 3.71 1.27 18.70
N GLN A 37 3.89 0.63 19.85
CA GLN A 37 5.16 -0.01 20.22
C GLN A 37 5.49 -1.19 19.29
N ASN A 38 4.51 -2.04 18.98
CA ASN A 38 4.71 -3.11 18.00
C ASN A 38 5.04 -2.55 16.62
N ALA A 39 4.31 -1.51 16.19
CA ALA A 39 4.52 -0.84 14.92
C ALA A 39 5.97 -0.36 14.78
N THR A 40 6.52 0.35 15.76
CA THR A 40 7.86 0.94 15.67
C THR A 40 9.00 -0.02 16.01
N ALA A 41 8.75 -1.04 16.82
CA ALA A 41 9.74 -2.07 17.15
C ALA A 41 9.56 -3.30 16.24
N THR A 42 8.75 -4.27 16.66
CA THR A 42 8.51 -5.56 15.97
C THR A 42 8.30 -5.43 14.46
N CYS A 43 7.51 -4.46 14.04
CA CYS A 43 7.05 -4.33 12.65
C CYS A 43 7.91 -3.40 11.79
N MET A 44 8.97 -2.82 12.33
CA MET A 44 9.89 -1.93 11.61
C MET A 44 11.34 -2.31 11.88
N SER A 45 11.80 -2.19 13.12
CA SER A 45 13.20 -2.38 13.48
C SER A 45 13.41 -3.37 14.63
N PRO A 46 12.94 -4.63 14.50
CA PRO A 46 13.23 -5.65 15.51
C PRO A 46 14.74 -5.89 15.61
N VAL A 47 15.22 -6.20 16.82
CA VAL A 47 16.66 -6.43 17.06
C VAL A 47 17.14 -7.76 16.47
N ASN A 48 16.24 -8.75 16.36
CA ASN A 48 16.47 -10.05 15.75
C ASN A 48 15.13 -10.71 15.37
N ALA A 49 15.19 -11.88 14.75
CA ALA A 49 14.00 -12.61 14.30
C ALA A 49 13.07 -13.08 15.44
N ALA A 50 13.58 -13.32 16.65
CA ALA A 50 12.78 -13.81 17.77
C ALA A 50 11.74 -12.80 18.29
N VAL A 51 11.98 -11.51 18.04
CA VAL A 51 11.05 -10.41 18.36
C VAL A 51 10.49 -9.74 17.10
N GLY A 52 10.66 -10.39 15.94
CA GLY A 52 10.13 -9.94 14.66
C GLY A 52 8.64 -10.25 14.50
N PRO A 53 8.05 -9.88 13.35
CA PRO A 53 6.66 -10.17 13.05
C PRO A 53 6.37 -11.68 13.09
N LEU A 54 5.18 -12.04 13.57
CA LEU A 54 4.76 -13.44 13.68
C LEU A 54 3.69 -13.75 12.61
N PRO A 55 4.08 -14.16 11.38
CA PRO A 55 3.13 -14.32 10.28
C PRO A 55 2.04 -15.38 10.55
N ALA A 56 2.36 -16.45 11.29
CA ALA A 56 1.36 -17.45 11.70
C ALA A 56 0.32 -16.86 12.68
N VAL A 57 0.76 -16.01 13.62
CA VAL A 57 -0.15 -15.30 14.54
C VAL A 57 -0.99 -14.28 13.77
N SER A 58 -0.39 -13.55 12.83
CA SER A 58 -1.11 -12.66 11.92
C SER A 58 -2.20 -13.39 11.15
N LEU A 59 -1.92 -14.55 10.55
CA LEU A 59 -2.92 -15.32 9.80
C LEU A 59 -4.00 -15.91 10.71
N SER A 60 -3.63 -16.40 11.89
CA SER A 60 -4.60 -16.89 12.88
C SER A 60 -5.57 -15.78 13.30
N ASN A 61 -5.08 -14.55 13.49
CA ASN A 61 -5.93 -13.40 13.75
C ASN A 61 -6.79 -13.02 12.54
N ALA A 62 -6.24 -13.04 11.32
CA ALA A 62 -7.02 -12.81 10.11
C ALA A 62 -8.19 -13.78 9.98
N ARG A 63 -7.97 -15.08 10.23
CA ARG A 63 -9.04 -16.10 10.25
C ARG A 63 -10.12 -15.79 11.30
N TYR A 64 -9.70 -15.38 12.49
CA TYR A 64 -10.63 -14.99 13.55
C TYR A 64 -11.44 -13.74 13.20
N PHE A 65 -10.82 -12.75 12.56
CA PHE A 65 -11.51 -11.54 12.08
C PHE A 65 -12.47 -11.85 10.92
N ALA A 66 -12.11 -12.78 10.02
CA ALA A 66 -12.98 -13.25 8.95
C ALA A 66 -14.21 -13.99 9.52
N HIS A 67 -14.02 -14.88 10.50
CA HIS A 67 -15.12 -15.56 11.18
C HIS A 67 -16.08 -14.60 11.90
N ARG A 68 -15.60 -13.42 12.29
CA ARG A 68 -16.38 -12.32 12.88
C ARG A 68 -17.05 -11.40 11.86
N ASP A 69 -16.86 -11.66 10.57
CA ASP A 69 -17.28 -10.79 9.47
C ASP A 69 -16.72 -9.36 9.60
N TRP A 70 -15.50 -9.23 10.12
CA TRP A 70 -14.77 -7.96 10.17
C TRP A 70 -13.89 -7.73 8.94
N ILE A 71 -13.52 -8.82 8.27
CA ILE A 71 -12.77 -8.85 7.01
C ILE A 71 -13.34 -9.93 6.10
N ASP A 72 -12.97 -9.89 4.83
CA ASP A 72 -13.28 -10.96 3.88
C ASP A 72 -12.64 -12.29 4.29
N ASP A 73 -13.15 -13.40 3.74
CA ASP A 73 -12.56 -14.71 3.96
C ASP A 73 -11.08 -14.73 3.52
N VAL A 74 -10.22 -15.32 4.36
CA VAL A 74 -8.80 -15.45 4.07
C VAL A 74 -8.54 -16.42 2.91
N GLU A 75 -9.50 -17.27 2.53
CA GLU A 75 -9.41 -18.14 1.36
C GLU A 75 -9.19 -17.33 0.06
N TYR A 76 -9.71 -16.11 -0.02
CA TYR A 76 -9.48 -15.24 -1.18
C TYR A 76 -8.03 -14.73 -1.28
N LEU A 77 -7.20 -14.92 -0.26
CA LEU A 77 -5.76 -14.65 -0.36
C LEU A 77 -5.08 -15.64 -1.32
N ALA A 78 -5.56 -16.89 -1.39
CA ALA A 78 -4.91 -17.94 -2.17
C ALA A 78 -4.83 -17.64 -3.67
N ARG A 79 -5.76 -16.84 -4.20
CA ARG A 79 -5.77 -16.43 -5.62
C ARG A 79 -4.97 -15.16 -5.90
N GLN A 80 -4.49 -14.46 -4.87
CA GLN A 80 -3.83 -13.18 -5.05
C GLN A 80 -2.43 -13.36 -5.63
N ARG A 81 -2.00 -12.41 -6.46
CA ARG A 81 -0.61 -12.26 -6.88
C ARG A 81 0.11 -11.24 -5.99
N VAL A 82 1.20 -11.67 -5.37
CA VAL A 82 1.89 -10.95 -4.32
C VAL A 82 3.29 -10.60 -4.79
N TYR A 83 3.59 -9.31 -4.84
CA TYR A 83 4.93 -8.80 -5.03
C TYR A 83 5.44 -8.23 -3.70
N VAL A 84 6.62 -8.65 -3.27
CA VAL A 84 7.26 -8.16 -2.04
C VAL A 84 8.63 -7.62 -2.40
N PHE A 85 9.02 -6.53 -1.75
CA PHE A 85 10.37 -5.99 -1.85
C PHE A 85 10.94 -5.54 -0.51
N SER A 86 12.24 -5.74 -0.32
CA SER A 86 13.03 -5.02 0.68
C SER A 86 14.45 -4.79 0.16
N GLY A 87 15.02 -3.61 0.43
CA GLY A 87 16.43 -3.35 0.18
C GLY A 87 17.32 -3.97 1.26
N THR A 88 18.44 -4.57 0.88
CA THR A 88 19.38 -5.19 1.84
C THR A 88 19.99 -4.20 2.82
N ASN A 89 19.98 -2.89 2.50
CA ASN A 89 20.45 -1.81 3.36
C ASN A 89 19.31 -1.03 4.05
N ASP A 90 18.08 -1.56 4.04
CA ASP A 90 16.97 -0.96 4.76
C ASP A 90 17.14 -1.11 6.29
N GLN A 91 17.37 0.02 6.96
CA GLN A 91 17.48 0.08 8.42
C GLN A 91 16.22 0.65 9.10
N THR A 92 15.20 1.02 8.32
CA THR A 92 13.93 1.58 8.84
C THR A 92 12.89 0.48 9.01
N VAL A 93 12.64 -0.28 7.93
CA VAL A 93 11.87 -1.52 7.97
C VAL A 93 12.82 -2.63 7.55
N LYS A 94 13.45 -3.25 8.54
CA LYS A 94 14.52 -4.22 8.30
C LYS A 94 14.04 -5.34 7.37
N PRO A 95 14.89 -5.89 6.48
CA PRO A 95 14.53 -6.97 5.56
C PRO A 95 13.85 -8.16 6.22
N LEU A 96 14.21 -8.46 7.48
CA LEU A 96 13.60 -9.53 8.25
C LEU A 96 12.08 -9.35 8.45
N VAL A 97 11.58 -8.10 8.46
CA VAL A 97 10.15 -7.79 8.54
C VAL A 97 9.48 -8.14 7.21
N ALA A 98 9.99 -7.62 6.09
CA ALA A 98 9.41 -7.86 4.76
C ALA A 98 9.45 -9.35 4.38
N ALA A 99 10.49 -10.07 4.80
CA ALA A 99 10.62 -11.51 4.61
C ALA A 99 9.48 -12.34 5.23
N THR A 100 8.72 -11.79 6.18
CA THR A 100 7.55 -12.47 6.76
C THR A 100 6.28 -12.36 5.89
N VAL A 101 6.25 -11.43 4.93
CA VAL A 101 5.09 -11.26 4.03
C VAL A 101 4.90 -12.47 3.12
N PRO A 102 5.91 -13.00 2.41
CA PRO A 102 5.77 -14.26 1.68
C PRO A 102 5.27 -15.41 2.55
N THR A 103 5.79 -15.55 3.77
CA THR A 103 5.36 -16.58 4.72
C THR A 103 3.88 -16.47 5.07
N TYR A 104 3.38 -15.25 5.32
CA TYR A 104 1.96 -15.00 5.57
C TYR A 104 1.07 -15.49 4.41
N TYR A 105 1.43 -15.16 3.17
CA TYR A 105 0.66 -15.58 1.99
C TYR A 105 0.78 -17.09 1.70
N SER A 106 1.96 -17.69 1.90
CA SER A 106 2.14 -19.15 1.80
C SER A 106 1.29 -19.91 2.82
N LEU A 107 1.24 -19.43 4.08
CA LEU A 107 0.37 -20.01 5.11
C LEU A 107 -1.13 -19.84 4.78
N ALA A 108 -1.47 -18.79 4.03
CA ALA A 108 -2.80 -18.57 3.48
C ALA A 108 -3.07 -19.34 2.17
N GLN A 109 -2.22 -20.32 1.84
CA GLN A 109 -2.34 -21.20 0.66
C GLN A 109 -2.21 -20.48 -0.69
N THR A 110 -1.55 -19.31 -0.72
CA THR A 110 -1.18 -18.67 -1.99
C THR A 110 -0.11 -19.51 -2.69
N PRO A 111 -0.31 -19.92 -3.96
CA PRO A 111 0.66 -20.72 -4.68
C PRO A 111 2.01 -20.01 -4.78
N PRO A 112 3.15 -20.74 -4.69
CA PRO A 112 4.48 -20.14 -4.83
C PRO A 112 4.66 -19.33 -6.12
N ALA A 113 4.05 -19.76 -7.23
CA ALA A 113 4.10 -19.05 -8.51
C ALA A 113 3.42 -17.66 -8.48
N ASN A 114 2.54 -17.42 -7.50
CA ASN A 114 1.90 -16.13 -7.30
C ASN A 114 2.70 -15.20 -6.38
N ILE A 115 3.79 -15.65 -5.77
CA ILE A 115 4.58 -14.87 -4.81
C ILE A 115 5.95 -14.57 -5.40
N VAL A 116 6.25 -13.29 -5.60
CA VAL A 116 7.59 -12.80 -5.97
C VAL A 116 8.15 -11.99 -4.81
N TYR A 117 9.35 -12.31 -4.35
CA TYR A 117 10.06 -11.53 -3.33
C TYR A 117 11.44 -11.09 -3.81
N ARG A 118 11.59 -9.80 -4.09
CA ARG A 118 12.84 -9.16 -4.51
C ARG A 118 13.56 -8.59 -3.29
N HIS A 119 14.73 -9.14 -2.97
CA HIS A 119 15.41 -8.90 -1.69
C HIS A 119 16.94 -8.86 -1.80
N ASP A 120 17.44 -8.70 -3.01
CA ASP A 120 18.83 -8.77 -3.43
C ASP A 120 19.41 -7.40 -3.81
N VAL A 121 18.59 -6.36 -3.79
CA VAL A 121 18.99 -5.00 -4.16
C VAL A 121 19.57 -4.28 -2.95
N ASN A 122 20.76 -3.67 -3.09
CA ASN A 122 21.40 -2.84 -2.07
C ASN A 122 20.72 -1.47 -1.91
N ALA A 123 19.41 -1.48 -1.68
CA ALA A 123 18.60 -0.29 -1.48
C ALA A 123 18.46 0.06 0.01
N GLY A 124 18.38 1.36 0.31
CA GLY A 124 17.82 1.85 1.58
C GLY A 124 16.29 1.76 1.62
N HIS A 125 15.67 2.32 2.66
CA HIS A 125 14.21 2.36 2.80
C HIS A 125 13.58 3.32 1.77
N SER A 126 13.09 2.77 0.67
CA SER A 126 12.62 3.53 -0.49
C SER A 126 11.78 2.71 -1.46
N ILE A 127 11.02 3.40 -2.31
CA ILE A 127 10.55 2.85 -3.59
C ILE A 127 11.64 3.06 -4.65
N ILE A 128 11.79 2.08 -5.54
CA ILE A 128 12.88 2.07 -6.53
C ILE A 128 12.40 2.57 -7.89
N VAL A 129 13.21 3.44 -8.50
CA VAL A 129 13.02 3.98 -9.85
C VAL A 129 14.30 3.85 -10.67
N ASN A 130 14.21 4.11 -11.97
CA ASN A 130 15.33 4.23 -12.87
C ASN A 130 15.50 5.68 -13.31
N ASN A 131 15.86 6.55 -12.36
CA ASN A 131 16.05 7.97 -12.60
C ASN A 131 17.36 8.45 -11.98
N PRO A 132 18.39 8.82 -12.78
CA PRO A 132 19.67 9.30 -12.28
C PRO A 132 19.59 10.50 -11.32
N GLN A 133 18.50 11.27 -11.32
CA GLN A 133 18.29 12.41 -10.43
C GLN A 133 17.64 12.03 -9.09
N ALA A 134 17.25 10.77 -8.89
CA ALA A 134 16.69 10.27 -7.64
C ALA A 134 17.80 9.96 -6.61
N VAL A 135 17.39 9.67 -5.36
CA VAL A 135 18.33 9.39 -4.26
C VAL A 135 19.19 8.16 -4.58
N PRO A 136 20.50 8.14 -4.23
CA PRO A 136 21.34 6.95 -4.47
C PRO A 136 20.77 5.69 -3.83
N CYS A 137 20.88 4.55 -4.54
CA CYS A 137 20.21 3.29 -4.18
C CYS A 137 20.30 2.94 -2.69
N SER A 138 21.50 2.89 -2.12
CA SER A 138 21.74 2.44 -0.73
C SER A 138 21.32 3.45 0.35
N THR A 139 20.90 4.66 -0.02
CA THR A 139 20.65 5.75 0.93
C THR A 139 19.19 5.76 1.42
N THR A 140 18.96 5.90 2.72
CA THR A 140 17.62 6.17 3.25
C THR A 140 17.44 7.67 3.49
N HIS A 141 16.77 8.37 2.57
CA HIS A 141 16.57 9.82 2.67
C HIS A 141 15.33 10.27 1.89
N SER A 142 14.71 11.39 2.29
CA SER A 142 13.64 12.04 1.53
C SER A 142 14.08 12.33 0.09
N PRO A 143 13.23 12.11 -0.93
CA PRO A 143 11.81 11.76 -0.87
C PRO A 143 11.53 10.24 -0.74
N TYR A 144 12.52 9.43 -0.35
CA TYR A 144 12.43 7.96 -0.25
C TYR A 144 12.09 7.30 -1.60
N ILE A 145 12.63 7.88 -2.66
CA ILE A 145 12.52 7.41 -4.05
C ILE A 145 13.96 7.31 -4.54
N ASN A 146 14.42 6.09 -4.78
CA ASN A 146 15.83 5.82 -5.01
C ASN A 146 16.08 5.29 -6.41
N ASN A 147 17.19 5.71 -7.01
CA ASN A 147 17.69 5.14 -8.24
C ASN A 147 18.46 3.85 -7.98
N CYS A 148 17.92 2.71 -8.37
CA CYS A 148 18.65 1.44 -8.41
C CYS A 148 18.69 0.81 -9.80
N GLY A 149 18.39 1.58 -10.86
CA GLY A 149 18.51 1.14 -12.24
C GLY A 149 17.32 0.34 -12.79
N PHE A 150 16.18 0.30 -12.10
CA PHE A 150 14.95 -0.33 -12.58
C PHE A 150 13.69 0.33 -12.00
N GLU A 151 12.56 0.21 -12.70
CA GLU A 151 11.27 0.74 -12.26
C GLU A 151 10.48 -0.33 -11.51
N GLN A 152 10.54 -0.30 -10.18
CA GLN A 152 9.91 -1.32 -9.33
C GLN A 152 8.39 -1.39 -9.48
N SER A 153 7.73 -0.25 -9.71
CA SER A 153 6.30 -0.20 -9.98
C SER A 153 5.91 -1.02 -11.20
N GLN A 154 6.74 -1.03 -12.24
CA GLN A 154 6.49 -1.73 -13.50
C GLN A 154 6.68 -3.24 -13.33
N GLU A 155 7.73 -3.67 -12.62
CA GLU A 155 7.92 -5.09 -12.27
C GLU A 155 6.77 -5.63 -11.40
N LEU A 156 6.37 -4.86 -10.38
CA LEU A 156 5.25 -5.16 -9.48
C LEU A 156 3.95 -5.31 -10.28
N LEU A 157 3.64 -4.36 -11.15
CA LEU A 157 2.41 -4.37 -11.93
C LEU A 157 2.38 -5.49 -12.98
N ALA A 158 3.50 -5.77 -13.65
CA ALA A 158 3.62 -6.90 -14.57
C ALA A 158 3.41 -8.25 -13.87
N HIS A 159 3.85 -8.38 -12.61
CA HIS A 159 3.56 -9.57 -11.80
C HIS A 159 2.06 -9.68 -11.49
N ILE A 160 1.45 -8.60 -10.97
CA ILE A 160 0.02 -8.59 -10.59
C ILE A 160 -0.89 -8.81 -11.81
N TYR A 161 -0.55 -8.23 -12.96
CA TYR A 161 -1.33 -8.30 -14.20
C TYR A 161 -0.53 -9.02 -15.30
N PRO A 162 -0.65 -10.36 -15.42
CA PRO A 162 0.06 -11.11 -16.45
C PRO A 162 -0.35 -10.66 -17.85
N GLY A 163 0.56 -10.79 -18.81
CA GLY A 163 0.29 -10.43 -20.20
C GLY A 163 0.26 -8.92 -20.47
N SER A 164 0.89 -8.12 -19.59
CA SER A 164 1.03 -6.69 -19.77
C SER A 164 1.95 -6.32 -20.92
N THR A 165 1.66 -5.21 -21.58
CA THR A 165 2.53 -4.59 -22.59
C THR A 165 3.63 -3.77 -21.94
N ALA A 166 4.71 -3.50 -22.70
CA ALA A 166 5.77 -2.63 -22.26
C ALA A 166 5.24 -1.23 -21.85
N PRO A 167 5.75 -0.64 -20.76
CA PRO A 167 5.39 0.71 -20.33
C PRO A 167 5.70 1.78 -21.39
N ALA A 168 4.91 2.84 -21.43
CA ALA A 168 5.14 3.96 -22.33
C ALA A 168 6.43 4.71 -21.98
N THR A 169 7.13 5.23 -23.00
CA THR A 169 8.21 6.21 -22.79
C THR A 169 7.66 7.58 -22.38
N ASN A 170 6.56 8.00 -22.99
CA ASN A 170 5.86 9.26 -22.71
C ASN A 170 4.42 8.99 -22.35
N ARG A 171 3.93 9.67 -21.31
CA ARG A 171 2.57 9.53 -20.78
C ARG A 171 1.58 10.36 -21.60
N GLN A 172 0.43 9.79 -21.91
CA GLN A 172 -0.67 10.44 -22.64
C GLN A 172 -1.91 10.69 -21.78
N GLY A 173 -2.06 9.95 -20.68
CA GLY A 173 -3.10 10.17 -19.68
C GLY A 173 -2.93 11.45 -18.87
N LYS A 174 -3.94 11.73 -18.04
CA LYS A 174 -4.02 12.92 -17.20
C LYS A 174 -3.97 12.57 -15.72
N ILE A 175 -3.29 13.40 -14.94
CA ILE A 175 -3.43 13.39 -13.48
C ILE A 175 -4.60 14.30 -13.13
N VAL A 176 -5.61 13.74 -12.47
CA VAL A 176 -6.72 14.49 -11.90
C VAL A 176 -6.55 14.58 -10.39
N SER A 177 -6.85 15.74 -9.81
CA SER A 177 -7.06 15.88 -8.38
C SER A 177 -8.56 15.82 -8.05
N PHE A 178 -8.90 15.33 -6.87
CA PHE A 178 -10.29 15.32 -6.39
C PHE A 178 -10.33 15.43 -4.85
N ASP A 179 -11.48 15.85 -4.33
CA ASP A 179 -11.71 15.94 -2.90
C ASP A 179 -11.92 14.53 -2.32
N GLN A 180 -10.91 14.01 -1.62
CA GLN A 180 -11.00 12.72 -0.95
C GLN A 180 -11.70 12.79 0.42
N ALA A 181 -11.90 13.99 0.99
CA ALA A 181 -12.61 14.14 2.25
C ALA A 181 -14.08 13.69 2.14
N GLU A 182 -14.64 13.69 0.92
CA GLU A 182 -15.95 13.08 0.61
C GLU A 182 -16.05 11.62 1.10
N PHE A 183 -14.95 10.87 1.06
CA PHE A 183 -14.91 9.44 1.39
C PHE A 183 -14.48 9.16 2.83
N VAL A 184 -14.00 10.17 3.55
CA VAL A 184 -13.44 10.03 4.89
C VAL A 184 -14.54 10.14 5.93
N LYS A 185 -14.66 9.11 6.77
CA LYS A 185 -15.51 9.14 7.97
C LYS A 185 -14.66 9.31 9.22
N GLY A 186 -15.18 10.06 10.18
CA GLY A 186 -14.51 10.40 11.43
C GLY A 186 -13.54 11.57 11.30
N ARG A 187 -12.98 12.00 12.43
CA ARG A 187 -12.12 13.20 12.51
C ARG A 187 -10.65 12.87 12.62
N ARG A 188 -10.31 11.60 12.83
CA ARG A 188 -8.95 11.16 13.12
C ARG A 188 -8.27 10.41 11.98
N SER A 189 -8.79 10.45 10.77
CA SER A 189 -8.21 9.72 9.64
C SER A 189 -6.78 10.14 9.30
N SER A 190 -6.36 11.39 9.58
CA SER A 190 -5.07 11.94 9.09
C SER A 190 -4.93 11.81 7.56
N MET A 191 -6.05 11.81 6.83
CA MET A 191 -6.10 11.85 5.38
C MET A 191 -6.21 13.30 4.91
N ASP A 192 -5.53 13.64 3.81
CA ASP A 192 -5.61 14.97 3.21
C ASP A 192 -7.03 15.29 2.73
N GLN A 193 -7.33 16.53 2.37
CA GLN A 193 -8.52 16.86 1.59
C GLN A 193 -8.35 16.42 0.13
N THR A 194 -7.13 16.47 -0.43
CA THR A 194 -6.91 16.20 -1.86
C THR A 194 -6.29 14.83 -2.11
N ALA A 195 -6.86 14.07 -3.06
CA ALA A 195 -6.26 12.88 -3.66
C ALA A 195 -5.96 13.10 -5.14
N TYR A 196 -5.23 12.16 -5.73
CA TYR A 196 -4.91 12.16 -7.16
C TYR A 196 -5.24 10.84 -7.82
N ALA A 197 -5.53 10.87 -9.11
CA ALA A 197 -5.60 9.69 -9.95
C ALA A 197 -4.97 9.95 -11.31
N TYR A 198 -4.19 9.00 -11.83
CA TYR A 198 -3.76 8.98 -13.21
C TYR A 198 -4.77 8.20 -14.05
N ILE A 199 -5.33 8.86 -15.06
CA ILE A 199 -6.34 8.30 -15.96
C ILE A 199 -5.75 8.25 -17.36
N PRO A 200 -5.40 7.05 -17.88
CA PRO A 200 -5.06 6.88 -19.29
C PRO A 200 -6.19 7.36 -20.21
N ALA A 201 -5.85 7.92 -21.37
CA ALA A 201 -6.84 8.48 -22.30
C ALA A 201 -7.90 7.43 -22.73
N ASP A 202 -7.50 6.18 -22.89
CA ASP A 202 -8.36 5.08 -23.29
C ASP A 202 -9.25 4.54 -22.16
N CYS A 203 -9.06 5.00 -20.93
CA CYS A 203 -9.90 4.72 -19.77
C CYS A 203 -11.07 5.68 -19.62
N GLU A 204 -11.12 6.77 -20.40
CA GLU A 204 -12.26 7.71 -20.38
C GLU A 204 -13.57 7.05 -20.85
N GLN A 205 -13.48 5.95 -21.60
CA GLN A 205 -14.62 5.16 -22.06
C GLN A 205 -14.99 4.01 -21.10
N GLY A 206 -14.28 3.88 -19.97
CA GLY A 206 -14.50 2.82 -18.98
C GLY A 206 -13.83 1.49 -19.33
N GLY A 207 -14.15 0.45 -18.55
CA GLY A 207 -13.61 -0.91 -18.73
C GLY A 207 -12.12 -1.05 -18.37
N CYS A 208 -11.58 -0.14 -17.57
CA CYS A 208 -10.19 -0.19 -17.11
C CYS A 208 -10.04 -0.89 -15.77
N LYS A 209 -8.85 -1.46 -15.56
CA LYS A 209 -8.39 -1.92 -14.25
C LYS A 209 -8.10 -0.71 -13.37
N VAL A 210 -8.08 -0.91 -12.06
CA VAL A 210 -7.63 0.11 -11.10
C VAL A 210 -6.52 -0.47 -10.23
N HIS A 211 -5.42 0.27 -10.08
CA HIS A 211 -4.37 -0.01 -9.12
C HIS A 211 -4.31 1.12 -8.09
N VAL A 212 -4.25 0.80 -6.80
CA VAL A 212 -4.08 1.79 -5.74
C VAL A 212 -2.61 1.84 -5.34
N ALA A 213 -1.94 2.97 -5.59
CA ALA A 213 -0.56 3.21 -5.21
C ALA A 213 -0.52 4.10 -3.97
N LEU A 214 -0.07 3.54 -2.86
CA LEU A 214 -0.05 4.20 -1.54
C LEU A 214 1.37 4.66 -1.22
N HIS A 215 1.53 5.96 -1.00
CA HIS A 215 2.81 6.52 -0.57
C HIS A 215 3.20 6.05 0.85
N GLY A 216 4.50 6.07 1.16
CA GLY A 216 4.99 5.81 2.52
C GLY A 216 4.86 7.01 3.46
N CYS A 217 5.31 6.84 4.70
CA CYS A 217 5.48 7.95 5.63
C CYS A 217 6.35 9.05 5.00
N GLN A 218 5.99 10.32 5.22
CA GLN A 218 6.70 11.49 4.69
C GLN A 218 6.75 11.56 3.15
N GLN A 219 5.87 10.83 2.45
CA GLN A 219 5.77 10.83 0.98
C GLN A 219 4.43 11.31 0.44
N GLY A 220 3.53 11.79 1.32
CA GLY A 220 2.29 12.42 0.88
C GLY A 220 2.55 13.73 0.13
N ALA A 221 1.59 14.17 -0.67
CA ALA A 221 1.72 15.36 -1.51
C ALA A 221 2.02 16.64 -0.71
N ALA A 222 1.49 16.75 0.51
CA ALA A 222 1.80 17.83 1.43
C ALA A 222 3.29 17.89 1.87
N VAL A 223 4.06 16.81 1.68
CA VAL A 223 5.47 16.69 2.11
C VAL A 223 6.43 16.74 0.93
N ILE A 224 6.14 16.00 -0.15
CA ILE A 224 7.07 15.86 -1.29
C ILE A 224 6.46 16.30 -2.62
N GLY A 225 5.31 16.97 -2.60
CA GLY A 225 4.60 17.41 -3.81
C GLY A 225 4.18 16.23 -4.68
N ASP A 226 4.41 16.33 -5.98
CA ASP A 226 3.98 15.34 -6.96
C ASP A 226 4.92 14.14 -7.09
N ARG A 227 6.09 14.16 -6.44
CA ARG A 227 7.18 13.21 -6.69
C ARG A 227 6.77 11.74 -6.58
N PHE A 228 5.87 11.40 -5.65
CA PHE A 228 5.36 10.01 -5.56
C PHE A 228 4.44 9.67 -6.73
N TYR A 229 3.32 10.38 -6.89
CA TYR A 229 2.31 10.01 -7.89
C TYR A 229 2.71 10.35 -9.33
N ASN A 230 3.74 11.17 -9.53
CA ASN A 230 4.24 11.59 -10.84
C ASN A 230 5.58 10.91 -11.19
N GLY A 231 6.39 10.53 -10.21
CA GLY A 231 7.80 10.15 -10.40
C GLY A 231 8.17 8.70 -10.11
N THR A 232 7.21 7.82 -9.80
CA THR A 232 7.50 6.43 -9.38
C THR A 232 7.17 5.37 -10.43
N GLY A 233 7.00 5.75 -11.70
CA GLY A 233 6.93 4.82 -12.84
C GLY A 233 5.58 4.12 -13.07
N TYR A 234 4.63 4.21 -12.14
CA TYR A 234 3.30 3.58 -12.27
C TYR A 234 2.53 4.10 -13.49
N ASN A 235 2.60 5.41 -13.76
CA ASN A 235 1.80 6.06 -14.81
C ASN A 235 2.21 5.59 -16.21
N GLN A 236 3.50 5.35 -16.44
CA GLN A 236 4.03 4.83 -17.70
C GLN A 236 3.50 3.42 -18.00
N TYR A 237 3.41 2.56 -16.97
CA TYR A 237 2.79 1.25 -17.13
C TYR A 237 1.30 1.41 -17.43
N ALA A 238 0.62 2.24 -16.64
CA ALA A 238 -0.82 2.46 -16.74
C ALA A 238 -1.28 2.88 -18.13
N ASP A 239 -0.49 3.74 -18.78
CA ASP A 239 -0.79 4.33 -20.08
C ASP A 239 -0.92 3.31 -21.22
N THR A 240 -0.18 2.21 -21.17
CA THR A 240 -0.24 1.14 -22.19
C THR A 240 -1.06 -0.06 -21.76
N ASN A 241 -1.45 -0.13 -20.48
CA ASN A 241 -2.04 -1.33 -19.88
C ASN A 241 -3.47 -1.13 -19.37
N ARG A 242 -4.20 -0.10 -19.83
CA ARG A 242 -5.61 0.15 -19.45
C ARG A 242 -5.84 0.12 -17.95
N THR A 243 -5.01 0.84 -17.21
CA THR A 243 -5.01 0.81 -15.74
C THR A 243 -5.08 2.23 -15.21
N ILE A 244 -6.13 2.57 -14.49
CA ILE A 244 -6.19 3.80 -13.69
C ILE A 244 -5.31 3.59 -12.46
N VAL A 245 -4.49 4.58 -12.11
CA VAL A 245 -3.72 4.55 -10.85
C VAL A 245 -4.30 5.56 -9.88
N LEU A 246 -4.86 5.06 -8.78
CA LEU A 246 -5.39 5.86 -7.69
C LEU A 246 -4.29 6.14 -6.66
N TYR A 247 -4.12 7.39 -6.27
CA TYR A 247 -3.14 7.87 -5.29
C TYR A 247 -3.83 8.60 -4.13
N PRO A 248 -4.46 7.86 -3.19
CA PRO A 248 -4.98 8.44 -1.96
C PRO A 248 -3.84 9.10 -1.17
N GLN A 249 -4.15 10.12 -0.37
CA GLN A 249 -3.16 10.90 0.38
C GLN A 249 -3.41 10.84 1.89
N ALA A 250 -2.40 10.44 2.65
CA ALA A 250 -2.30 10.70 4.08
C ALA A 250 -1.48 11.98 4.30
N VAL A 251 -1.83 12.75 5.33
CA VAL A 251 -1.21 14.04 5.67
C VAL A 251 -0.65 14.01 7.08
N PRO A 252 0.50 14.66 7.36
CA PRO A 252 1.00 14.82 8.72
C PRO A 252 -0.02 15.46 9.67
N SER A 253 -0.08 14.93 10.89
CA SER A 253 -0.86 15.52 11.99
C SER A 253 -0.01 15.54 13.26
N ASN A 254 0.17 16.74 13.82
CA ASN A 254 0.86 16.95 15.09
C ASN A 254 -0.09 16.97 16.30
N GLY A 255 -1.41 16.92 16.07
CA GLY A 255 -2.44 17.00 17.10
C GLY A 255 -3.06 15.64 17.43
N ILE A 256 -4.39 15.59 17.44
CA ILE A 256 -5.17 14.35 17.57
C ILE A 256 -5.76 14.05 16.19
N PRO A 257 -5.38 12.94 15.53
CA PRO A 257 -4.44 11.91 15.97
C PRO A 257 -3.00 12.38 15.88
N PHE A 258 -2.11 11.75 16.65
CA PHE A 258 -0.68 11.99 16.53
C PHE A 258 -0.10 11.10 15.43
N ASN A 259 0.22 11.72 14.29
CA ASN A 259 0.80 11.10 13.10
C ASN A 259 1.72 12.11 12.38
N PRO A 260 2.82 12.56 13.00
CA PRO A 260 3.63 13.68 12.50
C PRO A 260 4.34 13.34 11.18
N LYS A 261 4.40 12.06 10.80
CA LYS A 261 5.01 11.60 9.56
C LYS A 261 4.00 11.38 8.43
N GLY A 262 2.71 11.61 8.64
CA GLY A 262 1.68 11.39 7.60
C GLY A 262 1.67 9.95 7.08
N CYS A 263 1.89 8.98 7.97
CA CYS A 263 1.84 7.57 7.63
C CYS A 263 0.39 7.10 7.47
N TRP A 264 0.15 6.06 6.67
CA TRP A 264 -1.10 5.31 6.75
C TRP A 264 -1.25 4.60 8.10
N ASP A 265 -2.49 4.33 8.52
CA ASP A 265 -2.81 3.73 9.80
C ASP A 265 -2.56 2.21 9.79
N PHE A 266 -1.46 1.82 10.44
CA PHE A 266 -1.13 0.43 10.74
C PHE A 266 -1.00 0.17 12.25
N TRP A 267 -1.47 1.10 13.10
CA TRP A 267 -1.40 0.96 14.57
C TRP A 267 -2.64 1.46 15.32
N GLY A 268 -3.73 1.79 14.64
CA GLY A 268 -5.02 2.15 15.24
C GLY A 268 -5.13 3.60 15.67
N TYR A 269 -4.43 4.54 15.02
CA TYR A 269 -4.58 5.95 15.38
C TYR A 269 -5.84 6.59 14.80
N SER A 270 -6.40 6.01 13.73
CA SER A 270 -7.45 6.67 12.95
C SER A 270 -8.86 6.54 13.53
N ASP A 271 -9.04 5.65 14.51
CA ASP A 271 -10.29 5.46 15.22
C ASP A 271 -10.65 6.68 16.10
N ASP A 272 -11.87 7.19 15.95
CA ASP A 272 -12.39 8.29 16.77
C ASP A 272 -12.49 7.89 18.25
N ASN A 273 -12.89 6.64 18.53
CA ASN A 273 -12.88 6.07 19.86
C ASN A 273 -11.56 5.32 20.12
N PRO A 274 -10.66 5.82 20.99
CA PRO A 274 -9.37 5.19 21.26
C PRO A 274 -9.48 3.83 21.98
N ALA A 275 -10.65 3.50 22.55
CA ALA A 275 -10.92 2.18 23.11
C ALA A 275 -11.26 1.13 22.04
N GLN A 276 -11.63 1.58 20.84
CA GLN A 276 -11.79 0.72 19.67
C GLN A 276 -10.54 0.80 18.80
N ARG A 277 -10.16 -0.32 18.21
CA ARG A 277 -9.06 -0.41 17.27
C ARG A 277 -9.58 -1.19 16.09
N THR A 278 -9.88 -0.49 15.00
CA THR A 278 -10.49 -1.09 13.80
C THR A 278 -9.54 -1.08 12.61
N PHE A 279 -8.30 -0.58 12.75
CA PHE A 279 -7.29 -0.47 11.69
C PHE A 279 -7.01 -1.77 10.90
N TYR A 280 -7.42 -2.93 11.40
CA TYR A 280 -7.29 -4.22 10.74
C TYR A 280 -8.58 -4.70 10.06
N THR A 281 -9.71 -4.03 10.24
CA THR A 281 -11.04 -4.44 9.76
C THR A 281 -11.49 -3.60 8.56
N ARG A 282 -12.51 -4.05 7.82
CA ARG A 282 -13.14 -3.25 6.76
C ARG A 282 -13.59 -1.86 7.22
N ASN A 283 -13.95 -1.71 8.50
CA ASN A 283 -14.42 -0.45 9.07
C ASN A 283 -13.30 0.54 9.42
N ALA A 284 -12.02 0.20 9.21
CA ALA A 284 -10.92 1.13 9.42
C ALA A 284 -11.15 2.41 8.59
N PRO A 285 -11.13 3.61 9.20
CA PRO A 285 -11.47 4.86 8.51
C PRO A 285 -10.75 5.06 7.18
N GLN A 286 -9.44 4.80 7.14
CA GLN A 286 -8.66 4.96 5.91
C GLN A 286 -8.93 3.89 4.86
N MET A 287 -9.07 2.61 5.24
CA MET A 287 -9.37 1.56 4.27
C MET A 287 -10.76 1.75 3.68
N ALA A 288 -11.75 2.04 4.52
CA ALA A 288 -13.12 2.32 4.07
C ALA A 288 -13.15 3.51 3.09
N ALA A 289 -12.40 4.58 3.36
CA ALA A 289 -12.30 5.72 2.44
C ALA A 289 -11.70 5.33 1.09
N ILE A 290 -10.58 4.61 1.07
CA ILE A 290 -9.93 4.15 -0.18
C ILE A 290 -10.87 3.23 -0.98
N VAL A 291 -11.56 2.32 -0.29
CA VAL A 291 -12.51 1.40 -0.93
C VAL A 291 -13.72 2.15 -1.49
N ALA A 292 -14.21 3.19 -0.81
CA ALA A 292 -15.27 4.04 -1.32
C ALA A 292 -14.84 4.87 -2.55
N MET A 293 -13.56 5.28 -2.64
CA MET A 293 -13.00 5.86 -3.88
C MET A 293 -12.99 4.86 -5.02
N LEU A 294 -12.65 3.59 -4.74
CA LEU A 294 -12.73 2.51 -5.74
C LEU A 294 -14.17 2.25 -6.17
N ASP A 295 -15.13 2.28 -5.24
CA ASP A 295 -16.55 2.16 -5.56
C ASP A 295 -17.01 3.29 -6.48
N ARG A 296 -16.59 4.54 -6.22
CA ARG A 296 -16.87 5.68 -7.10
C ARG A 296 -16.28 5.47 -8.50
N LEU A 297 -15.03 4.99 -8.61
CA LEU A 297 -14.41 4.71 -9.91
C LEU A 297 -15.08 3.56 -10.67
N GLY A 298 -15.68 2.60 -9.94
CA GLY A 298 -16.39 1.45 -10.52
C GLY A 298 -17.83 1.75 -10.96
N GLN A 299 -18.35 2.94 -10.68
CA GLN A 299 -19.70 3.33 -11.13
C GLN A 299 -19.73 3.52 -12.65
N PRO A 300 -20.88 3.26 -13.31
CA PRO A 300 -21.05 3.59 -14.72
C PRO A 300 -20.75 5.08 -14.95
N LEU A 301 -20.11 5.38 -16.08
CA LEU A 301 -19.93 6.77 -16.50
C LEU A 301 -21.31 7.44 -16.53
N ALA A 302 -21.45 8.53 -15.78
CA ALA A 302 -22.67 9.33 -15.85
C ALA A 302 -22.88 9.73 -17.31
N ALA A 303 -24.09 9.53 -17.83
CA ALA A 303 -24.44 10.04 -19.14
C ALA A 303 -24.09 11.53 -19.16
N ALA A 304 -23.34 11.97 -20.17
CA ALA A 304 -22.98 13.38 -20.32
C ALA A 304 -24.27 14.20 -20.16
N ARG A 305 -24.31 15.06 -19.13
CA ARG A 305 -25.42 16.00 -19.00
C ARG A 305 -25.37 16.91 -20.25
N PRO A 306 -26.47 17.02 -21.01
CA PRO A 306 -26.51 17.83 -22.23
C PRO A 306 -26.19 19.30 -21.94
#